data_AF-A0A950V4B6-F1
#
_entry.id   AF-A0A950V4B6-F1
#
_cell.length_a   1.000
_cell.length_b   1.000
_cell.length_c   1.000
_cell.angle_alpha   90.00
_cell.angle_beta   90.00
_cell.angle_gamma   90.00
#
_symmetry.space_group_name_H-M   'P 1'
#
loop_
_entity.id
_entity.type
_entity.pdbx_description
1 polymer ?
#
loop_
_entity_poly.entity_id
_entity_poly.type
_entity_poly.pdbx_seq_one_letter_code
_entity_poly.pdbx_strand_id
1 'polypeptide(L)'
;MNGARRDGIDRKMFVVVEKILVGDERLPKDWPVNGTTGYDFMNQLNGLFVDERARRRFMDLYARFTGRAQSYPDVVATCKKLIMLVGLASELRVLAIHLDRISEQHRWSRDFTLESLRFALREVIAYFPVYRTYIRADDPVVSDADRAAVTTAIREAKRHNPATDESIFDFIASVLLLQDPDGLTPEQIRDRRQFVMRFQQLTSPVMAKGMEDTSFYRYFPLASLNEVGGDPHRFGGSAKIFHERNRERLERWPHTLLATTTHDTKRSEDVRARINVLSEMPVKWYRSIRRWQAWNKDKKTVNDGRAMPDDNEEYLLYQTIVGTWPLEKMNSEQRKDYTGRIESYLLKAVKEAKIHTSWINPNKAYEEAVTNFVRAVLAPSSDNRFLKDLEDFQDAVAMPGLMNSLSQTLLKLTSPGVPDFYQGTELWDFSLVDPDNRRPVDYAARRKILGAIQRGAGDPLSLCSSLIARPKDGAIKLYIIKQSLAFRGRETALFDSGGYTPAQAEGPRRNNVIGFTRAVGNKAAVALAARFFMDLSLNENNQITPESWQGSSLVLRGPLASAQFRDVFTGRVFRPKGSGGRATIPLASIFRVLPVALLEKTT
;
A
#
# COMPACT_ATOMS: atom_id res chain seq x y z
N MET A 1 31.76 -6.44 12.42
CA MET A 1 31.58 -6.51 13.88
C MET A 1 31.22 -5.14 14.42
N ASN A 2 30.34 -5.13 15.42
CA ASN A 2 29.93 -4.01 16.29
C ASN A 2 29.06 -2.91 15.69
N GLY A 3 27.86 -3.31 15.21
CA GLY A 3 26.67 -2.50 15.46
C GLY A 3 26.33 -2.65 16.95
N ALA A 4 26.53 -1.57 17.70
CA ALA A 4 26.42 -1.56 19.15
C ALA A 4 25.14 -2.23 19.64
N ARG A 5 25.35 -3.22 20.53
CA ARG A 5 24.48 -3.50 21.67
C ARG A 5 24.06 -2.16 22.28
N ARG A 6 22.91 -1.64 21.87
CA ARG A 6 22.25 -0.55 22.59
C ARG A 6 21.30 -1.23 23.56
N ASP A 7 21.69 -1.13 24.82
CA ASP A 7 21.19 -1.79 26.01
C ASP A 7 21.61 -3.26 26.13
N GLY A 8 22.25 -3.60 27.25
CA GLY A 8 22.88 -4.90 27.55
C GLY A 8 21.93 -6.10 27.64
N ILE A 9 20.82 -6.08 26.90
CA ILE A 9 19.99 -7.24 26.65
C ILE A 9 20.53 -7.90 25.39
N ASP A 10 21.24 -9.01 25.55
CA ASP A 10 21.46 -9.98 24.49
C ASP A 10 20.08 -10.42 23.98
N ARG A 11 19.59 -9.82 22.88
CA ARG A 11 18.20 -10.02 22.42
C ARG A 11 18.06 -11.43 21.87
N LYS A 12 17.69 -12.37 22.74
CA LYS A 12 17.46 -13.79 22.41
C LYS A 12 16.20 -14.03 21.57
N MET A 13 15.34 -13.02 21.35
CA MET A 13 14.07 -13.17 20.63
C MET A 13 13.90 -12.10 19.54
N PHE A 14 13.43 -12.53 18.37
CA PHE A 14 13.01 -11.65 17.28
C PHE A 14 11.63 -11.08 17.58
N VAL A 15 11.50 -9.75 17.59
CA VAL A 15 10.25 -9.04 17.93
C VAL A 15 9.94 -8.04 16.84
N VAL A 16 8.75 -8.15 16.24
CA VAL A 16 8.22 -7.13 15.31
C VAL A 16 6.85 -6.68 15.81
N VAL A 17 6.51 -5.43 15.53
CA VAL A 17 5.25 -4.83 15.96
C VAL A 17 4.32 -4.59 14.78
N GLU A 18 3.05 -4.93 14.94
CA GLU A 18 2.03 -4.41 14.05
C GLU A 18 1.81 -2.93 14.41
N LYS A 19 2.41 -2.04 13.61
CA LYS A 19 2.28 -0.60 13.78
C LYS A 19 2.18 0.06 12.42
N ILE A 20 1.11 0.81 12.23
CA ILE A 20 0.88 1.54 10.99
C ILE A 20 1.61 2.87 11.03
N LEU A 21 2.51 3.10 10.08
CA LEU A 21 3.22 4.37 9.88
C LEU A 21 2.55 5.15 8.76
N VAL A 22 2.12 6.37 9.04
CA VAL A 22 1.43 7.22 8.04
C VAL A 22 2.40 8.22 7.42
N GLY A 23 2.40 8.30 6.09
CA GLY A 23 3.19 9.30 5.35
C GLY A 23 4.68 9.24 5.67
N ASP A 24 5.20 10.27 6.34
CA ASP A 24 6.61 10.37 6.70
C ASP A 24 6.92 10.01 8.15
N GLU A 25 5.97 9.41 8.87
CA GLU A 25 6.19 8.88 10.21
C GLU A 25 7.33 7.84 10.24
N ARG A 26 8.08 7.82 11.35
CA ARG A 26 9.14 6.84 11.63
C ARG A 26 8.82 6.09 12.91
N LEU A 27 9.19 4.81 12.95
CA LEU A 27 9.13 4.03 14.18
C LEU A 27 10.11 4.64 15.22
N PRO A 28 9.70 4.81 16.48
CA PRO A 28 10.60 5.31 17.53
C PRO A 28 11.84 4.43 17.66
N LYS A 29 13.03 5.07 17.70
CA LYS A 29 14.33 4.38 17.57
C LYS A 29 14.74 3.61 18.82
N ASP A 30 14.17 3.98 19.96
CA ASP A 30 14.42 3.42 21.28
C ASP A 30 13.57 2.18 21.56
N TRP A 31 12.62 1.84 20.69
CA TRP A 31 11.80 0.64 20.87
C TRP A 31 12.64 -0.63 20.78
N PRO A 32 12.49 -1.57 21.74
CA PRO A 32 13.27 -2.80 21.78
C PRO A 32 12.74 -3.86 20.78
N VAL A 33 12.59 -3.49 19.51
CA VAL A 33 12.03 -4.31 18.43
C VAL A 33 12.98 -4.39 17.24
N ASN A 34 12.71 -5.30 16.31
CA ASN A 34 13.43 -5.48 15.04
C ASN A 34 12.79 -4.70 13.88
N GLY A 35 11.56 -4.20 14.06
CA GLY A 35 10.85 -3.38 13.09
C GLY A 35 9.33 -3.59 13.14
N THR A 36 8.67 -3.30 12.02
CA THR A 36 7.22 -3.46 11.85
C THR A 36 6.88 -4.77 11.13
N THR A 37 5.58 -5.07 11.01
CA THR A 37 5.05 -6.10 10.11
C THR A 37 5.11 -5.73 8.62
N GLY A 38 5.55 -4.53 8.26
CA GLY A 38 5.94 -4.19 6.89
C GLY A 38 4.91 -3.45 6.02
N TYR A 39 3.80 -2.94 6.57
CA TYR A 39 2.84 -2.11 5.83
C TYR A 39 3.48 -0.83 5.25
N ASP A 40 4.48 -0.26 5.93
CA ASP A 40 5.23 0.90 5.42
C ASP A 40 5.99 0.56 4.14
N PHE A 41 6.63 -0.63 4.09
CA PHE A 41 7.30 -1.11 2.88
C PHE A 41 6.29 -1.41 1.77
N MET A 42 5.18 -2.07 2.10
CA MET A 42 4.11 -2.38 1.14
C MET A 42 3.66 -1.12 0.38
N ASN A 43 3.35 -0.05 1.10
CA ASN A 43 2.85 1.19 0.50
C ASN A 43 3.94 1.92 -0.31
N GLN A 44 5.18 1.94 0.17
CA GLN A 44 6.32 2.49 -0.58
C GLN A 44 6.56 1.75 -1.89
N LEU A 45 6.51 0.41 -1.85
CA LEU A 45 6.73 -0.45 -3.00
C LEU A 45 5.57 -0.38 -3.99
N ASN A 46 4.31 -0.39 -3.52
CA ASN A 46 3.13 -0.24 -4.37
C ASN A 46 3.16 1.10 -5.14
N GLY A 47 3.56 2.18 -4.48
CA GLY A 47 3.69 3.50 -5.10
C GLY A 47 4.66 3.55 -6.29
N LEU A 48 5.63 2.63 -6.36
CA LEU A 48 6.54 2.51 -7.51
C LEU A 48 5.87 1.97 -8.77
N PHE A 49 4.64 1.50 -8.72
CA PHE A 49 3.95 1.03 -9.93
C PHE A 49 2.83 1.97 -10.37
N VAL A 50 2.67 3.10 -9.68
CA VAL A 50 1.71 4.14 -10.02
C VAL A 50 2.43 5.31 -10.68
N ASP A 51 1.93 5.74 -11.85
CA ASP A 51 2.48 6.87 -12.58
C ASP A 51 2.02 8.20 -11.97
N GLU A 52 2.87 8.80 -11.15
CA GLU A 52 2.59 10.08 -10.47
C GLU A 52 2.26 11.22 -11.45
N ARG A 53 2.74 11.15 -12.71
CA ARG A 53 2.44 12.14 -13.75
C ARG A 53 0.95 12.17 -14.10
N ALA A 54 0.25 11.05 -13.89
CA ALA A 54 -1.18 10.95 -14.15
C ALA A 54 -2.06 11.53 -13.04
N ARG A 55 -1.50 11.90 -11.87
CA ARG A 55 -2.25 12.34 -10.67
C ARG A 55 -3.35 13.34 -10.99
N ARG A 56 -3.00 14.50 -11.56
CA ARG A 56 -3.96 15.57 -11.86
C ARG A 56 -5.08 15.06 -12.77
N ARG A 57 -4.71 14.38 -13.86
CA ARG A 57 -5.67 13.85 -14.82
C ARG A 57 -6.58 12.79 -14.19
N PHE A 58 -6.06 11.92 -13.34
CA PHE A 58 -6.85 10.90 -12.64
C PHE A 58 -7.87 11.53 -11.68
N MET A 59 -7.42 12.51 -10.89
CA MET A 59 -8.29 13.26 -9.97
C MET A 59 -9.42 13.98 -10.71
N ASP A 60 -9.11 14.68 -11.81
CA ASP A 60 -10.11 15.38 -12.61
C ASP A 60 -11.15 14.41 -13.23
N LEU A 61 -10.69 13.25 -13.71
CA LEU A 61 -11.57 12.22 -14.29
C LEU A 61 -12.44 11.54 -13.23
N TYR A 62 -11.89 11.27 -12.05
CA TYR A 62 -12.63 10.75 -10.91
C TYR A 62 -13.72 11.72 -10.45
N ALA A 63 -13.40 13.01 -10.30
CA ALA A 63 -14.38 14.04 -9.94
C ALA A 63 -15.49 14.17 -11.00
N ARG A 64 -15.13 14.13 -12.29
CA ARG A 64 -16.11 14.14 -13.40
C ARG A 64 -17.00 12.90 -13.43
N PHE A 65 -16.49 11.73 -13.05
CA PHE A 65 -17.29 10.50 -13.05
C PHE A 65 -18.26 10.45 -11.87
N THR A 66 -17.79 10.82 -10.67
CA THR A 66 -18.53 10.64 -9.42
C THR A 66 -19.29 11.87 -8.95
N GLY A 67 -19.03 13.04 -9.53
CA GLY A 67 -19.53 14.33 -9.05
C GLY A 67 -18.90 14.79 -7.73
N ARG A 68 -17.87 14.09 -7.21
CA ARG A 68 -17.24 14.40 -5.92
C ARG A 68 -15.96 15.19 -6.10
N ALA A 69 -15.89 16.37 -5.47
CA ALA A 69 -14.72 17.26 -5.51
C ALA A 69 -14.06 17.47 -4.13
N GLN A 70 -14.46 16.70 -3.11
CA GLN A 70 -13.92 16.82 -1.75
C GLN A 70 -12.44 16.44 -1.69
N SER A 71 -11.67 17.15 -0.86
CA SER A 71 -10.28 16.80 -0.61
C SER A 71 -10.19 15.55 0.28
N TYR A 72 -9.14 14.74 0.09
CA TYR A 72 -8.93 13.55 0.91
C TYR A 72 -8.83 13.87 2.42
N PRO A 73 -8.07 14.89 2.87
CA PRO A 73 -8.04 15.26 4.28
C PRO A 73 -9.42 15.55 4.88
N ASP A 74 -10.29 16.24 4.13
CA ASP A 74 -11.65 16.55 4.58
C ASP A 74 -12.49 15.27 4.73
N VAL A 75 -12.42 14.35 3.76
CA VAL A 75 -13.10 13.05 3.84
C VAL A 75 -12.64 12.27 5.07
N VAL A 76 -11.33 12.21 5.35
CA VAL A 76 -10.79 11.53 6.53
C VAL A 76 -11.29 12.17 7.82
N ALA A 77 -11.23 13.51 7.92
CA ALA A 77 -11.71 14.23 9.09
C ALA A 77 -13.21 13.99 9.32
N THR A 78 -14.05 14.07 8.29
CA THR A 78 -15.48 13.74 8.37
C THR A 78 -15.71 12.31 8.85
N CYS A 79 -14.97 11.33 8.34
CA CYS A 79 -15.10 9.95 8.75
C CYS A 79 -14.66 9.72 10.20
N LYS A 80 -13.55 10.32 10.65
CA LYS A 80 -13.11 10.26 12.05
C LYS A 80 -14.14 10.87 13.00
N LYS A 81 -14.72 12.03 12.64
CA LYS A 81 -15.81 12.66 13.38
C LYS A 81 -17.04 11.74 13.46
N LEU A 82 -17.43 11.11 12.35
CA LEU A 82 -18.53 10.15 12.33
C LEU A 82 -18.27 8.99 13.30
N ILE A 83 -17.08 8.38 13.26
CA ILE A 83 -16.74 7.27 14.15
C ILE A 83 -16.79 7.69 15.62
N MET A 84 -16.28 8.87 15.96
CA MET A 84 -16.38 9.41 17.33
C MET A 84 -17.82 9.73 17.76
N LEU A 85 -18.75 9.91 16.81
CA LEU A 85 -20.16 10.15 17.11
C LEU A 85 -20.96 8.85 17.29
N VAL A 86 -20.60 7.78 16.58
CA VAL A 86 -21.42 6.55 16.55
C VAL A 86 -20.75 5.34 17.20
N GLY A 87 -19.46 5.13 16.95
CA GLY A 87 -18.75 3.92 17.38
C GLY A 87 -17.87 4.11 18.61
N LEU A 88 -17.38 5.34 18.84
CA LEU A 88 -16.47 5.69 19.94
C LEU A 88 -16.98 6.88 20.78
N ALA A 89 -18.31 7.05 20.83
CA ALA A 89 -18.94 8.16 21.53
C ALA A 89 -18.73 8.12 23.03
N SER A 90 -18.75 6.91 23.62
CA SER A 90 -18.53 6.70 25.05
C SER A 90 -17.10 7.05 25.44
N GLU A 91 -16.12 6.62 24.67
CA GLU A 91 -14.69 6.87 24.90
C GLU A 91 -14.38 8.37 24.79
N LEU A 92 -14.93 9.04 23.77
CA LEU A 92 -14.80 10.49 23.63
C LEU A 92 -15.45 11.22 24.82
N ARG A 93 -16.62 10.76 25.28
CA ARG A 93 -17.33 11.37 26.42
C ARG A 93 -16.53 11.21 27.73
N VAL A 94 -16.00 10.02 28.00
CA VAL A 94 -15.16 9.76 29.18
C VAL A 94 -13.92 10.65 29.15
N LEU A 95 -13.27 10.77 27.98
CA LEU A 95 -12.10 11.62 27.83
C LEU A 95 -12.44 13.11 28.00
N ALA A 96 -13.60 13.56 27.51
CA ALA A 96 -14.07 14.93 27.71
C ALA A 96 -14.36 15.23 29.19
N ILE A 97 -14.99 14.31 29.93
CA ILE A 97 -15.22 14.45 31.38
C ILE A 97 -13.88 14.52 32.14
N HIS A 98 -12.88 13.77 31.71
CA HIS A 98 -11.54 13.85 32.28
C HIS A 98 -10.90 15.23 32.02
N LEU A 99 -11.00 15.74 30.79
CA LEU A 99 -10.49 17.07 30.45
C LEU A 99 -11.22 18.19 31.19
N ASP A 100 -12.51 18.05 31.42
CA ASP A 100 -13.37 18.97 32.18
C ASP A 100 -12.88 19.11 33.63
N ARG A 101 -12.63 17.98 34.31
CA ARG A 101 -12.01 17.97 35.65
C ARG A 101 -10.64 18.65 35.68
N ILE A 102 -9.83 18.47 34.62
CA ILE A 102 -8.54 19.15 34.49
C ILE A 102 -8.73 20.66 34.31
N SER A 103 -9.78 21.07 33.59
CA SER A 103 -10.08 22.48 33.34
C SER A 103 -10.47 23.24 34.62
N GLU A 104 -11.18 22.58 35.54
CA GLU A 104 -11.61 23.14 36.83
C GLU A 104 -10.43 23.50 37.77
N GLN A 105 -9.29 22.82 37.58
CA GLN A 105 -8.08 22.98 38.41
C GLN A 105 -7.43 24.37 38.27
N HIS A 106 -7.75 25.14 37.22
CA HIS A 106 -7.13 26.43 36.96
C HIS A 106 -8.13 27.51 36.52
N ARG A 107 -7.92 28.75 36.98
CA ARG A 107 -8.85 29.87 36.77
C ARG A 107 -9.05 30.28 35.30
N TRP A 108 -8.05 30.04 34.45
CA TRP A 108 -8.12 30.40 33.02
C TRP A 108 -8.82 29.35 32.15
N SER A 109 -9.08 28.15 32.68
CA SER A 109 -9.70 27.06 31.93
C SER A 109 -11.05 26.60 32.48
N ARG A 110 -11.41 26.99 33.71
CA ARG A 110 -12.62 26.53 34.40
C ARG A 110 -13.95 27.01 33.82
N ASP A 111 -13.92 28.01 32.93
CA ASP A 111 -15.13 28.53 32.27
C ASP A 111 -15.48 27.73 31.01
N PHE A 112 -14.61 26.79 30.59
CA PHE A 112 -14.94 25.89 29.48
C PHE A 112 -16.02 24.91 29.90
N THR A 113 -17.11 24.84 29.14
CA THR A 113 -18.15 23.85 29.38
C THR A 113 -17.73 22.48 28.85
N LEU A 114 -18.19 21.41 29.51
CA LEU A 114 -17.99 20.03 29.05
C LEU A 114 -18.32 19.82 27.56
N GLU A 115 -19.39 20.43 27.06
CA GLU A 115 -19.79 20.31 25.66
C GLU A 115 -18.81 21.01 24.72
N SER A 116 -18.27 22.17 25.11
CA SER A 116 -17.22 22.87 24.34
C SER A 116 -15.93 22.05 24.31
N LEU A 117 -15.54 21.46 25.45
CA LEU A 117 -14.36 20.60 25.55
C LEU A 117 -14.52 19.34 24.70
N ARG A 118 -15.68 18.68 24.78
CA ARG A 118 -16.01 17.51 23.97
C ARG A 118 -15.98 17.82 22.47
N PHE A 119 -16.53 18.96 22.07
CA PHE A 119 -16.47 19.45 20.70
C PHE A 119 -15.03 19.68 20.25
N ALA A 120 -14.25 20.48 20.98
CA ALA A 120 -12.88 20.82 20.62
C ALA A 120 -11.99 19.57 20.58
N LEU A 121 -12.14 18.67 21.54
CA LEU A 121 -11.41 17.40 21.60
C LEU A 121 -11.70 16.53 20.37
N ARG A 122 -12.97 16.43 19.94
CA ARG A 122 -13.35 15.73 18.71
C ARG A 122 -12.67 16.34 17.48
N GLU A 123 -12.64 17.67 17.39
CA GLU A 123 -11.99 18.38 16.29
C GLU A 123 -10.48 18.09 16.26
N VAL A 124 -9.79 18.19 17.40
CA VAL A 124 -8.36 17.87 17.52
C VAL A 124 -8.06 16.42 17.13
N ILE A 125 -8.86 15.46 17.61
CA ILE A 125 -8.66 14.04 17.25
C ILE A 125 -8.93 13.81 15.75
N ALA A 126 -9.94 14.47 15.17
CA ALA A 126 -10.27 14.31 13.75
C ALA A 126 -9.13 14.75 12.82
N TYR A 127 -8.40 15.81 13.19
CA TYR A 127 -7.25 16.31 12.44
C TYR A 127 -5.91 15.74 12.90
N PHE A 128 -5.90 14.78 13.82
CA PHE A 128 -4.67 14.15 14.27
C PHE A 128 -3.97 13.39 13.12
N PRO A 129 -2.70 13.72 12.77
CA PRO A 129 -2.10 13.26 11.51
C PRO A 129 -1.50 11.84 11.58
N VAL A 130 -1.32 11.30 12.79
CA VAL A 130 -0.73 9.96 13.04
C VAL A 130 -1.70 9.11 13.87
N TYR A 131 -1.44 7.80 14.00
CA TYR A 131 -2.29 6.93 14.82
C TYR A 131 -2.30 7.34 16.28
N ARG A 132 -1.17 7.79 16.81
CA ARG A 132 -0.99 8.29 18.18
C ARG A 132 0.39 8.87 18.36
N THR A 133 0.57 9.65 19.41
CA THR A 133 1.87 10.03 19.96
C THR A 133 2.37 9.01 20.99
N TYR A 134 3.61 9.18 21.43
CA TYR A 134 4.29 8.31 22.40
C TYR A 134 4.86 9.07 23.61
N ILE A 135 4.13 10.07 24.08
CA ILE A 135 4.41 10.83 25.30
C ILE A 135 4.16 9.93 26.51
N ARG A 136 5.14 9.88 27.43
CA ARG A 136 5.11 9.04 28.64
C ARG A 136 4.79 9.87 29.87
N ALA A 137 4.22 9.25 30.90
CA ALA A 137 3.84 9.96 32.12
C ALA A 137 5.04 10.31 33.02
N ASP A 138 6.08 9.49 32.96
CA ASP A 138 7.34 9.62 33.71
C ASP A 138 8.41 10.41 32.95
N ASP A 139 8.16 10.78 31.70
CA ASP A 139 9.07 11.54 30.86
C ASP A 139 8.53 12.96 30.65
N PRO A 140 9.20 14.00 31.18
CA PRO A 140 8.77 15.37 30.96
C PRO A 140 9.05 15.87 29.53
N VAL A 141 9.81 15.13 28.73
CA VAL A 141 10.23 15.55 27.39
C VAL A 141 9.25 15.02 26.34
N VAL A 142 8.56 15.94 25.68
CA VAL A 142 7.79 15.64 24.47
C VAL A 142 8.72 15.66 23.27
N SER A 143 8.78 14.54 22.53
CA SER A 143 9.60 14.43 21.32
C SER A 143 9.19 15.43 20.24
N ASP A 144 10.12 15.85 19.37
CA ASP A 144 9.81 16.77 18.26
C ASP A 144 8.72 16.22 17.33
N ALA A 145 8.71 14.89 17.12
CA ALA A 145 7.70 14.22 16.30
C ALA A 145 6.30 14.32 16.93
N ASP A 146 6.19 14.06 18.24
CA ASP A 146 4.92 14.15 18.95
C ASP A 146 4.44 15.61 19.04
N ARG A 147 5.36 16.54 19.31
CA ARG A 147 5.09 17.98 19.31
C ARG A 147 4.56 18.44 17.95
N ALA A 148 5.18 18.01 16.85
CA ALA A 148 4.74 18.35 15.51
C ALA A 148 3.35 17.78 15.19
N ALA A 149 3.06 16.55 15.62
CA ALA A 149 1.76 15.92 15.44
C ALA A 149 0.65 16.68 16.20
N VAL A 150 0.86 16.98 17.48
CA VAL A 150 -0.08 17.76 18.30
C VAL A 150 -0.27 19.15 17.70
N THR A 151 0.81 19.87 17.39
CA THR A 151 0.73 21.22 16.83
C THR A 151 -0.03 21.25 15.51
N THR A 152 0.20 20.28 14.64
CA THR A 152 -0.54 20.15 13.37
C THR A 152 -2.03 19.95 13.62
N ALA A 153 -2.39 19.03 14.52
CA ALA A 153 -3.78 18.76 14.86
C ALA A 153 -4.51 19.99 15.43
N ILE A 154 -3.86 20.72 16.34
CA ILE A 154 -4.38 21.97 16.93
C ILE A 154 -4.57 23.04 15.86
N ARG A 155 -3.57 23.26 15.01
CA ARG A 155 -3.65 24.26 13.92
C ARG A 155 -4.80 23.95 12.96
N GLU A 156 -4.93 22.70 12.52
CA GLU A 156 -6.02 22.32 11.63
C GLU A 156 -7.39 22.38 12.32
N ALA A 157 -7.49 22.03 13.61
CA ALA A 157 -8.72 22.17 14.38
C ALA A 157 -9.15 23.65 14.48
N LYS A 158 -8.24 24.57 14.79
CA LYS A 158 -8.52 26.02 14.77
C LYS A 158 -8.96 26.50 13.39
N ARG A 159 -8.20 26.14 12.34
CA ARG A 159 -8.47 26.57 10.95
C ARG A 159 -9.87 26.20 10.46
N HIS A 160 -10.39 25.03 10.84
CA HIS A 160 -11.70 24.56 10.40
C HIS A 160 -12.85 24.97 11.33
N ASN A 161 -12.58 25.64 12.44
CA ASN A 161 -13.59 26.06 13.42
C ASN A 161 -13.45 27.55 13.80
N PRO A 162 -13.58 28.50 12.83
CA PRO A 162 -13.38 29.93 13.07
C PRO A 162 -14.42 30.58 14.00
N ALA A 163 -15.52 29.90 14.29
CA ALA A 163 -16.57 30.37 15.20
C ALA A 163 -16.38 29.89 16.66
N THR A 164 -15.30 29.16 16.93
CA THR A 164 -14.96 28.67 18.28
C THR A 164 -13.77 29.44 18.82
N ASP A 165 -13.83 29.85 20.09
CA ASP A 165 -12.73 30.54 20.75
C ASP A 165 -11.44 29.70 20.68
N GLU A 166 -10.33 30.29 20.25
CA GLU A 166 -9.06 29.58 20.08
C GLU A 166 -8.48 29.06 21.41
N SER A 167 -8.83 29.70 22.52
CA SER A 167 -8.28 29.43 23.85
C SER A 167 -8.59 28.02 24.34
N ILE A 168 -9.69 27.40 23.89
CA ILE A 168 -10.01 26.00 24.21
C ILE A 168 -9.07 25.01 23.52
N PHE A 169 -8.64 25.32 22.29
CA PHE A 169 -7.68 24.50 21.56
C PHE A 169 -6.28 24.67 22.14
N ASP A 170 -5.92 25.90 22.54
CA ASP A 170 -4.65 26.18 23.22
C ASP A 170 -4.57 25.49 24.59
N PHE A 171 -5.70 25.40 25.31
CA PHE A 171 -5.79 24.62 26.54
C PHE A 171 -5.55 23.12 26.28
N ILE A 172 -6.18 22.53 25.26
CA ILE A 172 -5.91 21.14 24.88
C ILE A 172 -4.43 20.96 24.50
N ALA A 173 -3.87 21.90 23.74
CA ALA A 173 -2.47 21.87 23.35
C ALA A 173 -1.53 21.88 24.56
N SER A 174 -1.80 22.72 25.56
CA SER A 174 -0.96 22.81 26.75
C SER A 174 -0.96 21.52 27.57
N VAL A 175 -2.14 20.88 27.73
CA VAL A 175 -2.24 19.57 28.39
C VAL A 175 -1.49 18.50 27.60
N LEU A 176 -1.69 18.42 26.28
CA LEU A 176 -1.04 17.41 25.43
C LEU A 176 0.48 17.59 25.33
N LEU A 177 0.98 18.83 25.40
CA LEU A 177 2.41 19.16 25.32
C LEU A 177 3.09 19.23 26.68
N LEU A 178 2.41 18.79 27.75
CA LEU A 178 2.91 18.78 29.13
C LEU A 178 3.32 20.18 29.64
N GLN A 179 2.67 21.23 29.14
CA GLN A 179 2.87 22.61 29.54
C GLN A 179 1.94 22.93 30.72
N ASP A 180 2.34 22.46 31.90
CA ASP A 180 1.56 22.64 33.11
C ASP A 180 1.66 24.09 33.62
N PRO A 181 0.54 24.71 34.03
CA PRO A 181 0.57 26.01 34.69
C PRO A 181 1.20 25.91 36.09
N ASP A 182 1.74 27.03 36.56
CA ASP A 182 2.29 27.13 37.92
C ASP A 182 1.22 26.85 38.98
N GLY A 183 1.65 26.25 40.09
CA GLY A 183 0.78 26.03 41.27
C GLY A 183 -0.06 24.74 41.25
N LEU A 184 0.10 23.86 40.26
CA LEU A 184 -0.52 22.54 40.30
C LEU A 184 0.11 21.63 41.36
N THR A 185 -0.73 20.84 42.03
CA THR A 185 -0.25 19.80 42.94
C THR A 185 0.33 18.61 42.17
N PRO A 186 1.18 17.78 42.79
CA PRO A 186 1.68 16.55 42.16
C PRO A 186 0.57 15.60 41.69
N GLU A 187 -0.57 15.56 42.38
CA GLU A 187 -1.75 14.77 41.99
C GLU A 187 -2.37 15.29 40.69
N GLN A 188 -2.53 16.62 40.56
CA GLN A 188 -3.08 17.27 39.37
C GLN A 188 -2.16 17.09 38.15
N ILE A 189 -0.84 17.16 38.35
CA ILE A 189 0.13 16.87 37.27
C ILE A 189 -0.02 15.41 36.81
N ARG A 190 -0.09 14.45 37.75
CA ARG A 190 -0.33 13.03 37.42
C ARG A 190 -1.62 12.83 36.64
N ASP A 191 -2.69 13.49 37.04
CA ASP A 191 -4.00 13.42 36.38
C ASP A 191 -3.92 13.91 34.92
N ARG A 192 -3.22 15.02 34.67
CA ARG A 192 -2.93 15.53 33.32
C ARG A 192 -2.13 14.54 32.49
N ARG A 193 -1.10 13.89 33.06
CA ARG A 193 -0.33 12.84 32.36
C ARG A 193 -1.19 11.63 32.02
N GLN A 194 -2.08 11.22 32.92
CA GLN A 194 -3.01 10.12 32.68
C GLN A 194 -3.98 10.46 31.53
N PHE A 195 -4.45 11.70 31.46
CA PHE A 195 -5.27 12.17 30.34
C PHE A 195 -4.52 12.03 29.01
N VAL A 196 -3.25 12.48 28.92
CA VAL A 196 -2.44 12.33 27.70
C VAL A 196 -2.29 10.86 27.32
N MET A 197 -2.04 9.97 28.27
CA MET A 197 -1.99 8.53 28.00
C MET A 197 -3.30 7.99 27.43
N ARG A 198 -4.46 8.40 27.96
CA ARG A 198 -5.78 8.00 27.48
C ARG A 198 -6.11 8.58 26.10
N PHE A 199 -5.74 9.84 25.84
CA PHE A 199 -5.86 10.46 24.53
C PHE A 199 -5.11 9.66 23.45
N GLN A 200 -3.88 9.22 23.76
CA GLN A 200 -3.07 8.39 22.86
C GLN A 200 -3.67 7.00 22.61
N GLN A 201 -4.46 6.48 23.54
CA GLN A 201 -5.19 5.21 23.37
C GLN A 201 -6.45 5.37 22.51
N LEU A 202 -7.08 6.54 22.49
CA LEU A 202 -8.29 6.81 21.71
C LEU A 202 -8.00 7.20 20.25
N THR A 203 -6.93 7.96 20.00
CA THR A 203 -6.59 8.44 18.65
C THR A 203 -6.36 7.29 17.65
N SER A 204 -5.80 6.16 18.10
CA SER A 204 -5.50 5.00 17.23
C SER A 204 -6.73 4.29 16.69
N PRO A 205 -7.72 3.85 17.50
CA PRO A 205 -8.94 3.25 16.97
C PRO A 205 -9.77 4.26 16.15
N VAL A 206 -9.73 5.56 16.48
CA VAL A 206 -10.37 6.59 15.63
C VAL A 206 -9.71 6.67 14.25
N MET A 207 -8.37 6.62 14.19
CA MET A 207 -7.66 6.58 12.91
C MET A 207 -8.00 5.32 12.12
N ALA A 208 -7.91 4.13 12.73
CA ALA A 208 -8.19 2.88 12.03
C ALA A 208 -9.64 2.84 11.49
N LYS A 209 -10.63 3.11 12.34
CA LYS A 209 -12.05 3.03 11.95
C LYS A 209 -12.48 4.18 11.03
N GLY A 210 -11.95 5.37 11.24
CA GLY A 210 -12.27 6.56 10.45
C GLY A 210 -11.57 6.55 9.09
N MET A 211 -10.28 6.23 9.05
CA MET A 211 -9.49 6.23 7.83
C MET A 211 -9.66 4.91 7.06
N GLU A 212 -9.23 3.78 7.63
CA GLU A 212 -9.13 2.51 6.90
C GLU A 212 -10.48 1.87 6.63
N ASP A 213 -11.37 1.86 7.62
CA ASP A 213 -12.66 1.17 7.54
C ASP A 213 -13.81 2.10 7.13
N THR A 214 -13.51 3.36 6.78
CA THR A 214 -14.55 4.28 6.29
C THR A 214 -14.06 5.16 5.16
N SER A 215 -13.01 5.99 5.35
CA SER A 215 -12.54 6.91 4.30
C SER A 215 -12.08 6.19 3.02
N PHE A 216 -11.44 5.02 3.15
CA PHE A 216 -11.00 4.22 2.01
C PHE A 216 -12.15 3.65 1.15
N TYR A 217 -13.36 3.63 1.69
CA TYR A 217 -14.59 3.27 0.99
C TYR A 217 -15.42 4.50 0.61
N ARG A 218 -14.88 5.72 0.75
CA ARG A 218 -15.51 6.97 0.31
C ARG A 218 -14.68 7.75 -0.72
N TYR A 219 -13.36 7.64 -0.65
CA TYR A 219 -12.41 8.31 -1.52
C TYR A 219 -11.40 7.30 -2.08
N PHE A 220 -11.54 6.96 -3.34
CA PHE A 220 -10.68 5.96 -4.01
C PHE A 220 -10.44 6.29 -5.49
N PRO A 221 -9.86 7.46 -5.83
CA PRO A 221 -9.50 7.78 -7.20
C PRO A 221 -8.79 6.61 -7.88
N LEU A 222 -7.81 6.01 -7.20
CA LEU A 222 -7.18 4.75 -7.57
C LEU A 222 -7.19 3.79 -6.37
N ALA A 223 -8.02 2.75 -6.43
CA ALA A 223 -8.35 1.89 -5.29
C ALA A 223 -7.16 1.05 -4.77
N SER A 224 -6.09 0.89 -5.56
CA SER A 224 -4.86 0.22 -5.12
C SER A 224 -4.04 1.03 -4.12
N LEU A 225 -4.34 2.33 -3.94
CA LEU A 225 -3.71 3.18 -2.92
C LEU A 225 -4.48 3.14 -1.58
N ASN A 226 -5.68 2.59 -1.57
CA ASN A 226 -6.55 2.45 -0.41
C ASN A 226 -6.23 1.15 0.33
N GLU A 227 -5.06 1.12 0.95
CA GLU A 227 -4.54 -0.02 1.71
C GLU A 227 -4.22 0.35 3.16
N VAL A 228 -4.12 -0.65 4.02
CA VAL A 228 -3.67 -0.48 5.41
C VAL A 228 -2.32 0.26 5.44
N GLY A 229 -2.27 1.40 6.13
CA GLY A 229 -1.11 2.32 6.14
C GLY A 229 -0.88 3.16 4.89
N GLY A 230 -1.76 3.05 3.89
CA GLY A 230 -1.73 3.84 2.68
C GLY A 230 -2.20 5.28 2.90
N ASP A 231 -1.72 6.18 2.04
CA ASP A 231 -2.15 7.58 1.97
C ASP A 231 -2.63 7.87 0.54
N PRO A 232 -3.92 7.68 0.22
CA PRO A 232 -4.51 7.93 -1.11
C PRO A 232 -4.33 9.36 -1.63
N HIS A 233 -3.94 10.33 -0.79
CA HIS A 233 -3.58 11.66 -1.25
C HIS A 233 -2.20 11.69 -1.95
N ARG A 234 -1.29 10.79 -1.58
CA ARG A 234 -0.02 10.55 -2.28
C ARG A 234 -0.24 9.60 -3.46
N PHE A 235 -0.52 10.17 -4.63
CA PHE A 235 -0.74 9.42 -5.86
C PHE A 235 0.57 8.84 -6.42
N GLY A 236 0.94 7.65 -5.97
CA GLY A 236 2.18 6.98 -6.32
C GLY A 236 3.40 7.44 -5.52
N GLY A 237 4.59 6.97 -5.92
CA GLY A 237 5.84 7.25 -5.23
C GLY A 237 7.05 7.30 -6.17
N SER A 238 7.97 8.22 -5.88
CA SER A 238 9.21 8.37 -6.65
C SER A 238 10.24 7.29 -6.29
N ALA A 239 11.03 6.87 -7.28
CA ALA A 239 12.14 5.94 -7.06
C ALA A 239 13.15 6.52 -6.05
N LYS A 240 13.36 7.85 -6.06
CA LYS A 240 14.24 8.54 -5.12
C LYS A 240 13.83 8.29 -3.66
N ILE A 241 12.56 8.50 -3.33
CA ILE A 241 12.05 8.30 -1.97
C ILE A 241 12.17 6.82 -1.58
N PHE A 242 11.84 5.89 -2.48
CA PHE A 242 12.01 4.45 -2.21
C PHE A 242 13.47 4.08 -1.88
N HIS A 243 14.44 4.62 -2.63
CA HIS A 243 15.85 4.40 -2.36
C HIS A 243 16.33 5.04 -1.04
N GLU A 244 15.81 6.21 -0.68
CA GLU A 244 16.07 6.84 0.62
C GLU A 244 15.52 5.99 1.77
N ARG A 245 14.30 5.49 1.64
CA ARG A 245 13.66 4.62 2.65
C ARG A 245 14.37 3.29 2.81
N ASN A 246 14.87 2.69 1.73
CA ASN A 246 15.68 1.47 1.83
C ASN A 246 17.02 1.70 2.54
N ARG A 247 17.69 2.83 2.31
CA ARG A 247 18.92 3.18 3.05
C ARG A 247 18.63 3.34 4.54
N GLU A 248 17.60 4.11 4.89
CA GLU A 248 17.20 4.27 6.28
C GLU A 248 16.81 2.94 6.94
N ARG A 249 16.10 2.08 6.21
CA ARG A 249 15.74 0.73 6.69
C ARG A 249 16.97 -0.11 6.97
N LEU A 250 17.97 -0.11 6.08
CA LEU A 250 19.23 -0.82 6.32
C LEU A 250 19.96 -0.30 7.57
N GLU A 251 19.96 1.01 7.78
CA GLU A 251 20.66 1.64 8.91
C GLU A 251 19.97 1.42 10.25
N ARG A 252 18.63 1.44 10.27
CA ARG A 252 17.85 1.51 11.53
C ARG A 252 17.07 0.25 11.84
N TRP A 253 16.53 -0.39 10.81
CA TRP A 253 15.61 -1.52 10.95
C TRP A 253 15.94 -2.64 9.93
N PRO A 254 17.20 -3.15 9.90
CA PRO A 254 17.65 -4.08 8.87
C PRO A 254 16.89 -5.42 8.88
N HIS A 255 16.19 -5.72 9.98
CA HIS A 255 15.44 -6.96 10.18
C HIS A 255 13.92 -6.75 10.24
N THR A 256 13.40 -5.58 9.84
CA THR A 256 11.95 -5.34 9.72
C THR A 256 11.33 -6.26 8.66
N LEU A 257 10.07 -6.65 8.83
CA LEU A 257 9.37 -7.40 7.80
C LEU A 257 9.08 -6.52 6.58
N LEU A 258 9.08 -7.14 5.41
CA LEU A 258 8.73 -6.54 4.12
C LEU A 258 7.49 -7.25 3.59
N ALA A 259 6.32 -6.81 4.03
CA ALA A 259 5.04 -7.36 3.59
C ALA A 259 4.59 -6.76 2.26
N THR A 260 3.84 -7.55 1.50
CA THR A 260 3.08 -7.08 0.33
C THR A 260 1.62 -7.53 0.37
N THR A 261 1.29 -8.57 1.11
CA THR A 261 -0.10 -8.99 1.38
C THR A 261 -0.13 -9.49 2.82
N THR A 262 -1.24 -9.27 3.52
CA THR A 262 -1.48 -9.83 4.86
C THR A 262 -2.93 -10.30 4.94
N HIS A 263 -3.31 -10.87 6.08
CA HIS A 263 -4.70 -11.21 6.36
C HIS A 263 -5.61 -9.97 6.53
N ASP A 264 -5.05 -8.76 6.67
CA ASP A 264 -5.81 -7.52 6.87
C ASP A 264 -5.69 -6.52 5.72
N THR A 265 -4.81 -6.77 4.73
CA THR A 265 -4.78 -5.94 3.50
C THR A 265 -6.14 -5.91 2.82
N LYS A 266 -6.53 -4.74 2.31
CA LYS A 266 -7.84 -4.54 1.68
C LYS A 266 -7.94 -5.26 0.32
N ARG A 267 -6.80 -5.49 -0.34
CA ARG A 267 -6.62 -6.21 -1.61
C ARG A 267 -5.26 -6.88 -1.60
N SER A 268 -5.14 -8.06 -2.20
CA SER A 268 -3.85 -8.73 -2.35
C SER A 268 -2.91 -7.95 -3.29
N GLU A 269 -1.62 -8.29 -3.23
CA GLU A 269 -0.58 -7.67 -4.04
C GLU A 269 -0.84 -7.67 -5.55
N ASP A 270 -1.37 -8.76 -6.10
CA ASP A 270 -1.53 -8.88 -7.56
C ASP A 270 -2.78 -8.14 -8.05
N VAL A 271 -3.80 -7.98 -7.19
CA VAL A 271 -4.94 -7.08 -7.46
C VAL A 271 -4.45 -5.65 -7.58
N ARG A 272 -3.61 -5.19 -6.64
CA ARG A 272 -3.06 -3.84 -6.67
C ARG A 272 -2.13 -3.64 -7.86
N ALA A 273 -1.27 -4.61 -8.17
CA ALA A 273 -0.36 -4.56 -9.30
C ALA A 273 -1.09 -4.34 -10.65
N ARG A 274 -2.28 -4.96 -10.83
CA ARG A 274 -3.15 -4.73 -11.99
C ARG A 274 -3.83 -3.36 -11.97
N ILE A 275 -4.42 -2.97 -10.85
CA ILE A 275 -5.09 -1.66 -10.74
C ILE A 275 -4.08 -0.52 -10.98
N ASN A 276 -2.83 -0.67 -10.54
CA ASN A 276 -1.78 0.33 -10.76
C ASN A 276 -1.55 0.64 -12.25
N VAL A 277 -1.76 -0.31 -13.16
CA VAL A 277 -1.62 -0.11 -14.62
C VAL A 277 -2.60 0.96 -15.13
N LEU A 278 -3.75 1.14 -14.47
CA LEU A 278 -4.73 2.17 -14.85
C LEU A 278 -4.12 3.58 -14.83
N SER A 279 -3.14 3.83 -13.94
CA SER A 279 -2.44 5.11 -13.86
C SER A 279 -1.65 5.45 -15.13
N GLU A 280 -1.24 4.46 -15.92
CA GLU A 280 -0.55 4.67 -17.19
C GLU A 280 -1.52 4.94 -18.36
N MET A 281 -2.81 4.67 -18.19
CA MET A 281 -3.82 4.78 -19.24
C MET A 281 -5.10 5.54 -18.80
N PRO A 282 -4.99 6.71 -18.14
CA PRO A 282 -6.13 7.38 -17.50
C PRO A 282 -7.28 7.71 -18.46
N VAL A 283 -6.96 8.08 -19.71
CA VAL A 283 -7.98 8.42 -20.72
C VAL A 283 -8.71 7.18 -21.22
N LYS A 284 -7.99 6.07 -21.47
CA LYS A 284 -8.58 4.80 -21.89
C LYS A 284 -9.49 4.26 -20.77
N TRP A 285 -9.00 4.28 -19.53
CA TRP A 285 -9.76 3.92 -18.34
C TRP A 285 -11.08 4.70 -18.24
N TYR A 286 -11.01 6.04 -18.26
CA TYR A 286 -12.22 6.88 -18.15
C TYR A 286 -13.22 6.65 -19.28
N ARG A 287 -12.74 6.51 -20.52
CA ARG A 287 -13.63 6.21 -21.65
C ARG A 287 -14.32 4.86 -21.47
N SER A 288 -13.62 3.85 -20.99
CA SER A 288 -14.20 2.53 -20.74
C SER A 288 -15.28 2.57 -19.66
N ILE A 289 -15.00 3.12 -18.48
CA ILE A 289 -16.01 3.18 -17.40
C ILE A 289 -17.25 4.00 -17.78
N ARG A 290 -17.11 5.03 -18.62
CA ARG A 290 -18.27 5.81 -19.13
C ARG A 290 -19.11 4.99 -20.10
N ARG A 291 -18.50 4.18 -20.96
CA ARG A 291 -19.23 3.22 -21.81
C ARG A 291 -19.93 2.16 -20.95
N TRP A 292 -19.22 1.59 -19.98
CA TRP A 292 -19.75 0.56 -19.09
C TRP A 292 -20.92 1.07 -18.27
N GLN A 293 -20.81 2.26 -17.69
CA GLN A 293 -21.91 2.92 -16.98
C GLN A 293 -23.13 3.14 -17.88
N ALA A 294 -22.94 3.55 -19.13
CA ALA A 294 -24.03 3.70 -20.08
C ALA A 294 -24.73 2.36 -20.39
N TRP A 295 -23.96 1.29 -20.61
CA TRP A 295 -24.52 -0.04 -20.92
C TRP A 295 -25.16 -0.74 -19.72
N ASN A 296 -24.72 -0.41 -18.51
CA ASN A 296 -25.25 -0.98 -17.28
C ASN A 296 -26.33 -0.09 -16.65
N LYS A 297 -26.68 1.05 -17.24
CA LYS A 297 -27.65 2.01 -16.69
C LYS A 297 -28.99 1.37 -16.37
N ASP A 298 -29.54 0.59 -17.28
CA ASP A 298 -30.86 -0.06 -17.12
C ASP A 298 -30.86 -1.21 -16.11
N LYS A 299 -29.67 -1.60 -15.62
CA LYS A 299 -29.50 -2.61 -14.56
C LYS A 299 -29.55 -1.99 -13.16
N LYS A 300 -29.48 -0.65 -13.05
CA LYS A 300 -29.56 0.04 -11.76
C LYS A 300 -31.01 0.14 -11.31
N THR A 301 -31.25 -0.09 -10.02
CA THR A 301 -32.52 0.27 -9.39
C THR A 301 -32.50 1.77 -9.09
N VAL A 302 -33.61 2.46 -9.38
CA VAL A 302 -33.79 3.86 -8.99
C VAL A 302 -34.89 3.93 -7.94
N ASN A 303 -34.57 4.50 -6.78
CA ASN A 303 -35.53 4.76 -5.72
C ASN A 303 -35.32 6.18 -5.16
N ASP A 304 -36.40 6.93 -4.96
CA ASP A 304 -36.39 8.34 -4.55
C ASP A 304 -35.42 9.23 -5.36
N GLY A 305 -35.38 9.02 -6.68
CA GLY A 305 -34.51 9.76 -7.60
C GLY A 305 -33.01 9.43 -7.48
N ARG A 306 -32.64 8.40 -6.70
CA ARG A 306 -31.25 7.94 -6.54
C ARG A 306 -31.04 6.60 -7.22
N ALA A 307 -30.02 6.54 -8.07
CA ALA A 307 -29.59 5.27 -8.68
C ALA A 307 -28.75 4.46 -7.69
N MET A 308 -28.99 3.15 -7.65
CA MET A 308 -28.37 2.21 -6.72
C MET A 308 -27.69 1.08 -7.52
N PRO A 309 -26.37 0.85 -7.38
CA PRO A 309 -25.40 1.62 -6.59
C PRO A 309 -25.18 3.05 -7.12
N ASP A 310 -24.67 3.91 -6.25
CA ASP A 310 -24.27 5.27 -6.65
C ASP A 310 -23.04 5.24 -7.59
N ASP A 311 -22.74 6.37 -8.22
CA ASP A 311 -21.66 6.42 -9.21
C ASP A 311 -20.27 6.21 -8.60
N ASN A 312 -20.08 6.52 -7.32
CA ASN A 312 -18.80 6.26 -6.65
C ASN A 312 -18.64 4.76 -6.38
N GLU A 313 -19.69 4.09 -5.93
CA GLU A 313 -19.71 2.63 -5.71
C GLU A 313 -19.55 1.84 -7.01
N GLU A 314 -20.20 2.29 -8.09
CA GLU A 314 -19.99 1.73 -9.43
C GLU A 314 -18.54 1.91 -9.92
N TYR A 315 -17.93 3.07 -9.65
CA TYR A 315 -16.51 3.30 -9.94
C TYR A 315 -15.59 2.33 -9.19
N LEU A 316 -15.89 2.05 -7.92
CA LEU A 316 -15.17 1.05 -7.12
C LEU A 316 -15.33 -0.35 -7.71
N LEU A 317 -16.57 -0.72 -8.06
CA LEU A 317 -16.88 -2.02 -8.66
C LEU A 317 -16.03 -2.27 -9.91
N TYR A 318 -15.97 -1.30 -10.83
CA TYR A 318 -15.19 -1.46 -12.06
C TYR A 318 -13.69 -1.64 -11.78
N GLN A 319 -13.09 -0.90 -10.85
CA GLN A 319 -11.68 -1.13 -10.47
C GLN A 319 -11.48 -2.50 -9.82
N THR A 320 -12.41 -2.92 -8.97
CA THR A 320 -12.36 -4.23 -8.30
C THR A 320 -12.45 -5.37 -9.30
N ILE A 321 -13.38 -5.30 -10.26
CA ILE A 321 -13.50 -6.29 -11.33
C ILE A 321 -12.21 -6.30 -12.16
N VAL A 322 -11.68 -5.15 -12.54
CA VAL A 322 -10.42 -5.07 -13.30
C VAL A 322 -9.26 -5.71 -12.53
N GLY A 323 -9.13 -5.45 -11.24
CA GLY A 323 -8.06 -6.01 -10.41
C GLY A 323 -8.19 -7.52 -10.20
N THR A 324 -9.41 -8.06 -10.11
CA THR A 324 -9.66 -9.45 -9.70
C THR A 324 -10.05 -10.40 -10.81
N TRP A 325 -10.26 -9.91 -12.03
CA TRP A 325 -10.74 -10.74 -13.14
C TRP A 325 -9.83 -11.96 -13.36
N PRO A 326 -10.40 -13.17 -13.50
CA PRO A 326 -9.60 -14.37 -13.72
C PRO A 326 -8.74 -14.31 -14.99
N LEU A 327 -7.56 -14.92 -14.93
CA LEU A 327 -6.63 -15.00 -16.07
C LEU A 327 -7.09 -15.99 -17.14
N GLU A 328 -7.90 -16.97 -16.74
CA GLU A 328 -8.44 -18.02 -17.57
C GLU A 328 -9.96 -17.89 -17.67
N LYS A 329 -10.53 -18.45 -18.74
CA LYS A 329 -11.98 -18.46 -18.93
C LYS A 329 -12.63 -19.27 -17.80
N MET A 330 -13.61 -18.66 -17.15
CA MET A 330 -14.40 -19.32 -16.12
C MET A 330 -15.43 -20.27 -16.73
N ASN A 331 -15.57 -21.45 -16.16
CA ASN A 331 -16.78 -22.24 -16.35
C ASN A 331 -17.97 -21.64 -15.55
N SER A 332 -19.17 -22.19 -15.72
CA SER A 332 -20.39 -21.67 -15.08
C SER A 332 -20.33 -21.65 -13.55
N GLU A 333 -19.65 -22.63 -12.93
CA GLU A 333 -19.51 -22.71 -11.47
C GLU A 333 -18.53 -21.65 -10.95
N GLN A 334 -17.36 -21.52 -11.59
CA GLN A 334 -16.37 -20.49 -11.29
C GLN A 334 -16.94 -19.08 -11.48
N ARG A 335 -17.79 -18.89 -12.50
CA ARG A 335 -18.51 -17.62 -12.75
C ARG A 335 -19.45 -17.29 -11.59
N LYS A 336 -20.17 -18.28 -11.07
CA LYS A 336 -21.09 -18.12 -9.93
C LYS A 336 -20.31 -17.78 -8.65
N ASP A 337 -19.23 -18.51 -8.37
CA ASP A 337 -18.34 -18.23 -7.24
C ASP A 337 -17.76 -16.81 -7.31
N TYR A 338 -17.17 -16.43 -8.45
CA TYR A 338 -16.62 -15.10 -8.65
C TYR A 338 -17.67 -14.00 -8.46
N THR A 339 -18.88 -14.18 -9.00
CA THR A 339 -19.97 -13.22 -8.83
C THR A 339 -20.35 -13.07 -7.36
N GLY A 340 -20.46 -14.18 -6.61
CA GLY A 340 -20.71 -14.15 -5.17
C GLY A 340 -19.60 -13.46 -4.36
N ARG A 341 -18.34 -13.61 -4.76
CA ARG A 341 -17.20 -12.88 -4.16
C ARG A 341 -17.31 -11.37 -4.37
N ILE A 342 -17.65 -10.94 -5.59
CA ILE A 342 -17.81 -9.51 -5.90
C ILE A 342 -19.03 -8.91 -5.19
N GLU A 343 -20.14 -9.65 -5.12
CA GLU A 343 -21.33 -9.26 -4.32
C GLU A 343 -20.95 -9.04 -2.85
N SER A 344 -20.31 -10.03 -2.24
CA SER A 344 -19.91 -9.98 -0.82
C SER A 344 -18.96 -8.82 -0.54
N TYR A 345 -17.99 -8.59 -1.44
CA TYR A 345 -17.07 -7.47 -1.35
C TYR A 345 -17.80 -6.13 -1.43
N LEU A 346 -18.66 -5.93 -2.45
CA LEU A 346 -19.31 -4.63 -2.64
C LEU A 346 -20.29 -4.33 -1.50
N LEU A 347 -21.02 -5.34 -1.02
CA LEU A 347 -21.85 -5.21 0.19
C LEU A 347 -21.04 -4.78 1.41
N LYS A 348 -19.88 -5.41 1.65
CA LYS A 348 -18.97 -4.99 2.71
C LYS A 348 -18.51 -3.54 2.49
N ALA A 349 -18.10 -3.19 1.28
CA ALA A 349 -17.63 -1.85 0.95
C ALA A 349 -18.69 -0.75 1.20
N VAL A 350 -19.95 -0.96 0.80
CA VAL A 350 -21.02 0.04 1.03
C VAL A 350 -21.40 0.16 2.50
N LYS A 351 -21.33 -0.94 3.27
CA LYS A 351 -21.52 -0.94 4.73
C LYS A 351 -20.37 -0.23 5.45
N GLU A 352 -19.14 -0.44 5.00
CA GLU A 352 -17.98 0.27 5.54
C GLU A 352 -18.00 1.76 5.17
N ALA A 353 -18.51 2.10 3.98
CA ALA A 353 -18.70 3.48 3.59
C ALA A 353 -19.70 4.22 4.49
N LYS A 354 -20.72 3.56 5.06
CA LYS A 354 -21.68 4.20 5.99
C LYS A 354 -22.38 5.42 5.38
N ILE A 355 -22.69 5.39 4.07
CA ILE A 355 -23.40 6.47 3.37
C ILE A 355 -24.87 6.09 3.16
N HIS A 356 -25.12 4.96 2.52
CA HIS A 356 -26.49 4.52 2.18
C HIS A 356 -26.98 3.31 2.99
N THR A 357 -26.04 2.55 3.58
CA THR A 357 -26.29 1.44 4.51
C THR A 357 -25.15 1.35 5.53
N SER A 358 -25.33 0.58 6.61
CA SER A 358 -24.30 0.33 7.62
C SER A 358 -24.49 -1.04 8.27
N TRP A 359 -23.49 -1.50 9.03
CA TRP A 359 -23.60 -2.71 9.83
C TRP A 359 -24.65 -2.62 10.96
N ILE A 360 -24.90 -1.41 11.49
CA ILE A 360 -25.81 -1.17 12.62
C ILE A 360 -27.25 -1.03 12.13
N ASN A 361 -27.46 -0.25 11.07
CA ASN A 361 -28.76 -0.04 10.46
C ASN A 361 -28.68 -0.39 8.96
N PRO A 362 -28.90 -1.66 8.60
CA PRO A 362 -28.87 -2.13 7.21
C PRO A 362 -30.05 -1.59 6.40
N ASN A 363 -29.78 -0.93 5.28
CA ASN A 363 -30.79 -0.59 4.29
C ASN A 363 -30.96 -1.75 3.30
N LYS A 364 -31.91 -2.65 3.60
CA LYS A 364 -32.14 -3.88 2.82
C LYS A 364 -32.41 -3.60 1.34
N ALA A 365 -33.25 -2.63 1.03
CA ALA A 365 -33.57 -2.27 -0.36
C ALA A 365 -32.32 -1.81 -1.13
N TYR A 366 -31.44 -1.05 -0.49
CA TYR A 366 -30.17 -0.64 -1.09
C TYR A 366 -29.23 -1.82 -1.30
N GLU A 367 -29.10 -2.70 -0.30
CA GLU A 367 -28.24 -3.89 -0.37
C GLU A 367 -28.71 -4.89 -1.44
N GLU A 368 -30.02 -5.08 -1.57
CA GLU A 368 -30.64 -5.88 -2.63
C GLU A 368 -30.40 -5.25 -4.01
N ALA A 369 -30.54 -3.93 -4.14
CA ALA A 369 -30.24 -3.24 -5.40
C ALA A 369 -28.77 -3.39 -5.82
N VAL A 370 -27.83 -3.25 -4.87
CA VAL A 370 -26.39 -3.43 -5.10
C VAL A 370 -26.07 -4.85 -5.55
N THR A 371 -26.62 -5.87 -4.86
CA THR A 371 -26.38 -7.27 -5.23
C THR A 371 -26.99 -7.63 -6.58
N ASN A 372 -28.22 -7.18 -6.85
CA ASN A 372 -28.88 -7.39 -8.13
C ASN A 372 -28.12 -6.72 -9.28
N PHE A 373 -27.59 -5.51 -9.06
CA PHE A 373 -26.74 -4.84 -10.03
C PHE A 373 -25.49 -5.65 -10.35
N VAL A 374 -24.76 -6.15 -9.34
CA VAL A 374 -23.58 -7.01 -9.55
C VAL A 374 -23.94 -8.25 -10.36
N ARG A 375 -25.03 -8.95 -10.01
CA ARG A 375 -25.52 -10.13 -10.74
C ARG A 375 -25.82 -9.80 -12.20
N ALA A 376 -26.55 -8.72 -12.46
CA ALA A 376 -26.95 -8.33 -13.80
C ALA A 376 -25.77 -7.84 -14.66
N VAL A 377 -24.79 -7.15 -14.06
CA VAL A 377 -23.57 -6.72 -14.74
C VAL A 377 -22.73 -7.93 -15.17
N LEU A 378 -22.67 -8.94 -14.31
CA LEU A 378 -21.83 -10.14 -14.46
C LEU A 378 -22.55 -11.34 -15.08
N ALA A 379 -23.83 -11.22 -15.41
CA ALA A 379 -24.62 -12.30 -16.00
C ALA A 379 -24.06 -12.72 -17.37
N PRO A 380 -23.86 -14.03 -17.61
CA PRO A 380 -23.38 -14.51 -18.89
C PRO A 380 -24.47 -14.33 -19.96
N SER A 381 -24.16 -13.57 -21.00
CA SER A 381 -25.01 -13.43 -22.18
C SER A 381 -24.16 -12.97 -23.36
N SER A 382 -24.46 -13.49 -24.56
CA SER A 382 -23.85 -13.03 -25.82
C SER A 382 -24.10 -11.54 -26.07
N ASP A 383 -25.19 -11.00 -25.52
CA ASP A 383 -25.58 -9.60 -25.67
C ASP A 383 -24.99 -8.69 -24.56
N ASN A 384 -24.25 -9.27 -23.59
CA ASN A 384 -23.62 -8.50 -22.53
C ASN A 384 -22.36 -7.77 -23.05
N ARG A 385 -22.59 -6.61 -23.68
CA ARG A 385 -21.56 -5.74 -24.25
C ARG A 385 -20.49 -5.33 -23.24
N PHE A 386 -20.85 -5.17 -21.96
CA PHE A 386 -19.91 -4.86 -20.90
C PHE A 386 -18.88 -5.97 -20.70
N LEU A 387 -19.32 -7.22 -20.60
CA LEU A 387 -18.40 -8.34 -20.39
C LEU A 387 -17.41 -8.50 -21.54
N LYS A 388 -17.88 -8.34 -22.78
CA LYS A 388 -17.01 -8.39 -23.96
C LYS A 388 -15.94 -7.29 -23.93
N ASP A 389 -16.33 -6.03 -23.73
CA ASP A 389 -15.38 -4.90 -23.68
C ASP A 389 -14.46 -4.98 -22.45
N LEU A 390 -14.93 -5.56 -21.34
CA LEU A 390 -14.11 -5.84 -20.16
C LEU A 390 -13.03 -6.88 -20.45
N GLU A 391 -13.35 -7.97 -21.15
CA GLU A 391 -12.38 -8.99 -21.57
C GLU A 391 -11.32 -8.38 -22.51
N ASP A 392 -11.74 -7.57 -23.49
CA ASP A 392 -10.82 -6.82 -24.36
C ASP A 392 -9.95 -5.82 -23.57
N PHE A 393 -10.53 -5.19 -22.54
CA PHE A 393 -9.79 -4.29 -21.67
C PHE A 393 -8.77 -5.04 -20.80
N GLN A 394 -9.09 -6.26 -20.36
CA GLN A 394 -8.20 -7.10 -19.58
C GLN A 394 -6.94 -7.51 -20.34
N ASP A 395 -7.02 -7.70 -21.66
CA ASP A 395 -5.83 -7.98 -22.48
C ASP A 395 -4.77 -6.86 -22.38
N ALA A 396 -5.18 -5.62 -22.09
CA ALA A 396 -4.28 -4.50 -21.90
C ALA A 396 -3.78 -4.32 -20.45
N VAL A 397 -4.39 -4.99 -19.45
CA VAL A 397 -4.08 -4.78 -18.03
C VAL A 397 -3.45 -6.02 -17.39
N ALA A 398 -3.91 -7.21 -17.77
CA ALA A 398 -3.53 -8.47 -17.13
C ALA A 398 -2.02 -8.68 -17.20
N MET A 399 -1.43 -8.67 -18.40
CA MET A 399 0.00 -8.95 -18.56
C MET A 399 0.90 -7.86 -17.94
N PRO A 400 0.69 -6.55 -18.16
CA PRO A 400 1.39 -5.50 -17.41
C PRO A 400 1.25 -5.63 -15.89
N GLY A 401 0.08 -6.02 -15.39
CA GLY A 401 -0.16 -6.27 -13.97
C GLY A 401 0.64 -7.45 -13.42
N LEU A 402 0.74 -8.56 -14.17
CA LEU A 402 1.61 -9.68 -13.81
C LEU A 402 3.09 -9.27 -13.82
N MET A 403 3.53 -8.48 -14.80
CA MET A 403 4.91 -7.97 -14.84
C MET A 403 5.22 -7.01 -13.68
N ASN A 404 4.28 -6.15 -13.29
CA ASN A 404 4.36 -5.33 -12.08
C ASN A 404 4.50 -6.22 -10.83
N SER A 405 3.75 -7.32 -10.75
CA SER A 405 3.85 -8.27 -9.63
C SER A 405 5.22 -8.97 -9.56
N LEU A 406 5.77 -9.42 -10.69
CA LEU A 406 7.12 -10.00 -10.73
C LEU A 406 8.18 -8.99 -10.27
N SER A 407 8.05 -7.74 -10.74
CA SER A 407 8.90 -6.61 -10.36
C SER A 407 8.82 -6.31 -8.87
N GLN A 408 7.60 -6.26 -8.33
CA GLN A 408 7.34 -6.11 -6.91
C GLN A 408 7.98 -7.25 -6.10
N THR A 409 7.83 -8.47 -6.57
CA THR A 409 8.33 -9.68 -5.92
C THR A 409 9.85 -9.64 -5.80
N LEU A 410 10.58 -9.31 -6.88
CA LEU A 410 12.04 -9.17 -6.83
C LEU A 410 12.46 -8.06 -5.85
N LEU A 411 11.82 -6.89 -5.91
CA LEU A 411 12.17 -5.77 -5.04
C LEU A 411 11.94 -6.09 -3.57
N LYS A 412 10.85 -6.79 -3.23
CA LYS A 412 10.60 -7.34 -1.88
C LYS A 412 11.74 -8.27 -1.46
N LEU A 413 12.12 -9.21 -2.33
CA LEU A 413 13.15 -10.21 -2.06
C LEU A 413 14.57 -9.66 -2.01
N THR A 414 14.83 -8.43 -2.46
CA THR A 414 16.22 -7.91 -2.55
C THR A 414 16.47 -6.65 -1.73
N SER A 415 15.41 -5.98 -1.30
CA SER A 415 15.49 -4.82 -0.40
C SER A 415 16.05 -5.21 0.98
N PRO A 416 16.64 -4.27 1.74
CA PRO A 416 16.97 -4.44 3.15
C PRO A 416 15.72 -4.79 3.97
N GLY A 417 15.83 -5.73 4.91
CA GLY A 417 14.68 -6.30 5.62
C GLY A 417 14.47 -7.79 5.33
N VAL A 418 13.47 -8.36 6.01
CA VAL A 418 13.07 -9.77 5.93
C VAL A 418 11.82 -9.87 5.05
N PRO A 419 11.89 -10.49 3.86
CA PRO A 419 10.73 -10.63 2.97
C PRO A 419 9.67 -11.53 3.62
N ASP A 420 8.45 -11.00 3.72
CA ASP A 420 7.29 -11.73 4.22
C ASP A 420 6.41 -12.22 3.05
N PHE A 421 5.79 -13.40 3.24
CA PHE A 421 4.89 -14.00 2.26
C PHE A 421 3.65 -14.51 2.97
N TYR A 422 2.52 -13.87 2.71
CA TYR A 422 1.23 -14.40 3.10
C TYR A 422 0.93 -15.70 2.34
N GLN A 423 0.27 -16.64 3.01
CA GLN A 423 0.01 -17.96 2.46
C GLN A 423 -0.67 -17.89 1.09
N GLY A 424 -0.16 -18.64 0.10
CA GLY A 424 -0.75 -18.69 -1.23
C GLY A 424 -0.20 -17.66 -2.23
N THR A 425 0.50 -16.62 -1.77
CA THR A 425 1.04 -15.53 -2.62
C THR A 425 2.30 -15.89 -3.40
N GLU A 426 2.79 -17.13 -3.29
CA GLU A 426 3.86 -17.64 -4.13
C GLU A 426 3.43 -17.89 -5.59
N LEU A 427 2.11 -17.95 -5.83
CA LEU A 427 1.47 -17.85 -7.13
C LEU A 427 0.68 -16.54 -7.23
N TRP A 428 -0.12 -16.37 -8.28
CA TRP A 428 -1.01 -15.22 -8.38
C TRP A 428 -2.12 -15.29 -7.33
N ASP A 429 -2.28 -14.21 -6.58
CA ASP A 429 -3.36 -14.05 -5.61
C ASP A 429 -4.23 -12.86 -5.99
N PHE A 430 -5.49 -13.13 -6.35
CA PHE A 430 -6.51 -12.12 -6.68
C PHE A 430 -7.60 -12.03 -5.61
N SER A 431 -7.17 -11.96 -4.35
CA SER A 431 -8.05 -11.87 -3.19
C SER A 431 -8.36 -10.42 -2.80
N LEU A 432 -9.57 -10.23 -2.30
CA LEU A 432 -10.06 -8.98 -1.71
C LEU A 432 -9.95 -9.04 -0.18
N VAL A 433 -10.43 -8.00 0.50
CA VAL A 433 -10.45 -7.90 1.97
C VAL A 433 -11.13 -9.12 2.61
N ASP A 434 -10.74 -9.42 3.86
CA ASP A 434 -11.37 -10.42 4.73
C ASP A 434 -12.90 -10.45 4.58
N PRO A 435 -13.53 -11.62 4.37
CA PRO A 435 -12.95 -12.98 4.40
C PRO A 435 -12.41 -13.51 3.08
N ASP A 436 -12.39 -12.73 1.98
CA ASP A 436 -11.96 -13.26 0.68
C ASP A 436 -10.47 -13.66 0.65
N ASN A 437 -9.61 -12.95 1.38
CA ASN A 437 -8.20 -13.29 1.57
C ASN A 437 -7.96 -14.43 2.58
N ARG A 438 -8.99 -14.98 3.21
CA ARG A 438 -8.89 -16.11 4.15
C ARG A 438 -9.30 -17.46 3.54
N ARG A 439 -9.54 -17.49 2.22
CA ARG A 439 -9.84 -18.73 1.49
C ARG A 439 -8.71 -19.75 1.63
N PRO A 440 -9.03 -21.06 1.63
CA PRO A 440 -8.02 -22.11 1.81
C PRO A 440 -7.00 -22.13 0.66
N VAL A 441 -5.75 -22.45 1.00
CA VAL A 441 -4.66 -22.56 0.04
C VAL A 441 -4.49 -24.01 -0.40
N ASP A 442 -4.54 -24.25 -1.72
CA ASP A 442 -4.20 -25.56 -2.28
C ASP A 442 -2.66 -25.76 -2.33
N TYR A 443 -2.13 -26.33 -1.25
CA TYR A 443 -0.70 -26.67 -1.13
C TYR A 443 -0.30 -27.86 -2.00
N ALA A 444 -1.21 -28.76 -2.36
CA ALA A 444 -0.90 -29.92 -3.19
C ALA A 444 -0.56 -29.48 -4.62
N ALA A 445 -1.37 -28.58 -5.20
CA ALA A 445 -1.09 -27.97 -6.50
C ALA A 445 0.25 -27.20 -6.50
N ARG A 446 0.53 -26.42 -5.45
CA ARG A 446 1.79 -25.67 -5.31
C ARG A 446 3.01 -26.57 -5.23
N ARG A 447 2.95 -27.67 -4.44
CA ARG A 447 4.03 -28.68 -4.39
C ARG A 447 4.27 -29.32 -5.75
N LYS A 448 3.22 -29.59 -6.53
CA LYS A 448 3.34 -30.14 -7.89
C LYS A 448 4.07 -29.16 -8.83
N ILE A 449 3.70 -27.88 -8.81
CA ILE A 449 4.36 -26.83 -9.60
C ILE A 449 5.83 -26.68 -9.17
N LEU A 450 6.09 -26.62 -7.86
CA LEU A 450 7.45 -26.53 -7.32
C LEU A 450 8.32 -27.73 -7.77
N GLY A 451 7.77 -28.94 -7.70
CA GLY A 451 8.46 -30.15 -8.16
C GLY A 451 8.75 -30.13 -9.66
N ALA A 452 7.84 -29.60 -10.48
CA ALA A 452 8.08 -29.41 -11.92
C ALA A 452 9.21 -28.40 -12.19
N ILE A 453 9.23 -27.28 -11.47
CA ILE A 453 10.30 -26.29 -11.53
C ILE A 453 11.65 -26.91 -11.14
N GLN A 454 11.69 -27.74 -10.10
CA GLN A 454 12.91 -28.40 -9.63
C GLN A 454 13.47 -29.39 -10.67
N ARG A 455 12.62 -30.15 -11.35
CA ARG A 455 13.06 -31.08 -12.42
C ARG A 455 13.65 -30.37 -13.63
N GLY A 456 13.18 -29.16 -13.95
CA GLY A 456 13.70 -28.36 -15.05
C GLY A 456 14.97 -27.55 -14.74
N ALA A 457 15.53 -27.66 -13.53
CA ALA A 457 16.58 -26.74 -13.06
C ALA A 457 17.94 -26.86 -13.78
N GLY A 458 18.16 -27.92 -14.57
CA GLY A 458 19.42 -28.15 -15.29
C GLY A 458 19.71 -27.17 -16.44
N ASP A 459 18.67 -26.54 -17.00
CA ASP A 459 18.79 -25.45 -17.99
C ASP A 459 17.90 -24.27 -17.56
N PRO A 460 18.43 -23.34 -16.74
CA PRO A 460 17.66 -22.23 -16.21
C PRO A 460 17.09 -21.30 -17.28
N LEU A 461 17.79 -21.11 -18.41
CA LEU A 461 17.34 -20.21 -19.47
C LEU A 461 16.13 -20.78 -20.21
N SER A 462 16.19 -22.06 -20.58
CA SER A 462 15.07 -22.74 -21.24
C SER A 462 13.87 -22.85 -20.31
N LEU A 463 14.10 -23.26 -19.05
CA LEU A 463 13.05 -23.32 -18.04
C LEU A 463 12.37 -21.95 -17.87
N CYS A 464 13.15 -20.89 -17.65
CA CYS A 464 12.61 -19.54 -17.46
C CYS A 464 11.79 -19.07 -18.67
N SER A 465 12.29 -19.30 -19.89
CA SER A 465 11.59 -18.97 -21.14
C SER A 465 10.26 -19.72 -21.26
N SER A 466 10.21 -20.99 -20.87
CA SER A 466 8.98 -21.80 -20.87
C SER A 466 7.94 -21.36 -19.84
N LEU A 467 8.39 -20.83 -18.70
CA LEU A 467 7.52 -20.37 -17.62
C LEU A 467 6.90 -19.00 -17.94
N ILE A 468 7.70 -18.05 -18.45
CA ILE A 468 7.19 -16.72 -18.82
C ILE A 468 6.25 -16.77 -20.04
N ALA A 469 6.40 -17.78 -20.91
CA ALA A 469 5.47 -18.03 -22.02
C ALA A 469 4.08 -18.52 -21.55
N ARG A 470 3.96 -19.02 -20.31
CA ARG A 470 2.70 -19.46 -19.70
C ARG A 470 2.46 -18.72 -18.39
N PRO A 471 2.39 -17.38 -18.41
CA PRO A 471 2.43 -16.60 -17.19
C PRO A 471 1.21 -16.86 -16.31
N LYS A 472 0.09 -17.36 -16.86
CA LYS A 472 -1.20 -17.51 -16.16
C LYS A 472 -1.19 -18.49 -14.99
N ASP A 473 -0.32 -19.51 -15.00
CA ASP A 473 -0.26 -20.53 -13.96
C ASP A 473 0.48 -20.08 -12.67
N GLY A 474 1.16 -18.93 -12.73
CA GLY A 474 1.92 -18.36 -11.61
C GLY A 474 3.25 -19.06 -11.33
N ALA A 475 3.61 -20.10 -12.08
CA ALA A 475 4.84 -20.86 -11.88
C ALA A 475 6.09 -19.98 -12.06
N ILE A 476 6.02 -18.95 -12.91
CA ILE A 476 7.12 -17.99 -13.05
C ILE A 476 7.37 -17.14 -11.78
N LYS A 477 6.30 -16.75 -11.06
CA LYS A 477 6.42 -16.03 -9.78
C LYS A 477 7.06 -16.93 -8.73
N LEU A 478 6.58 -18.17 -8.60
CA LEU A 478 7.15 -19.17 -7.70
C LEU A 478 8.62 -19.47 -8.02
N TYR A 479 8.99 -19.54 -9.29
CA TYR A 479 10.37 -19.70 -9.72
C TYR A 479 11.26 -18.53 -9.26
N ILE A 480 10.84 -17.28 -9.48
CA ILE A 480 11.58 -16.09 -9.04
C ILE A 480 11.74 -16.08 -7.51
N ILE A 481 10.68 -16.42 -6.77
CA ILE A 481 10.72 -16.52 -5.30
C ILE A 481 11.73 -17.57 -4.87
N LYS A 482 11.64 -18.79 -5.40
CA LYS A 482 12.56 -19.89 -5.08
C LYS A 482 14.01 -19.50 -5.34
N GLN A 483 14.32 -18.98 -6.52
CA GLN A 483 15.70 -18.66 -6.89
C GLN A 483 16.25 -17.50 -6.05
N SER A 484 15.44 -16.47 -5.79
CA SER A 484 15.86 -15.35 -4.96
C SER A 484 16.07 -15.76 -3.50
N LEU A 485 15.19 -16.58 -2.92
CA LEU A 485 15.36 -17.08 -1.55
C LEU A 485 16.59 -17.99 -1.42
N ALA A 486 16.82 -18.87 -2.40
CA ALA A 486 18.03 -19.69 -2.44
C ALA A 486 19.30 -18.82 -2.55
N PHE A 487 19.26 -17.78 -3.37
CA PHE A 487 20.34 -16.80 -3.48
C PHE A 487 20.56 -16.04 -2.17
N ARG A 488 19.49 -15.57 -1.52
CA ARG A 488 19.58 -14.92 -0.21
C ARG A 488 20.20 -15.83 0.86
N GLY A 489 19.84 -17.11 0.87
CA GLY A 489 20.39 -18.08 1.82
C GLY A 489 21.86 -18.42 1.57
N ARG A 490 22.29 -18.43 0.29
CA ARG A 490 23.72 -18.61 -0.07
C ARG A 490 24.54 -17.36 0.23
N GLU A 491 23.98 -16.19 -0.04
CA GLU A 491 24.65 -14.89 0.04
C GLU A 491 24.14 -14.03 1.21
N THR A 492 23.93 -14.65 2.38
CA THR A 492 23.33 -14.01 3.56
C THR A 492 23.96 -12.65 3.91
N ALA A 493 25.28 -12.55 3.83
CA ALA A 493 26.00 -11.31 4.14
C ALA A 493 25.58 -10.12 3.23
N LEU A 494 25.25 -10.36 1.96
CA LEU A 494 24.77 -9.31 1.05
C LEU A 494 23.44 -8.72 1.51
N PHE A 495 22.57 -9.56 2.08
CA PHE A 495 21.20 -9.16 2.42
C PHE A 495 21.07 -8.67 3.86
N ASP A 496 21.87 -9.21 4.77
CA ASP A 496 21.88 -8.85 6.19
C ASP A 496 22.60 -7.51 6.43
N SER A 497 23.82 -7.35 5.89
CA SER A 497 24.65 -6.15 6.15
C SER A 497 25.23 -5.48 4.90
N GLY A 498 24.99 -6.04 3.71
CA GLY A 498 25.48 -5.45 2.46
C GLY A 498 24.91 -4.05 2.22
N GLY A 499 25.80 -3.12 1.88
CA GLY A 499 25.47 -1.72 1.61
C GLY A 499 24.47 -1.58 0.46
N TYR A 500 23.71 -0.50 0.43
CA TYR A 500 22.65 -0.25 -0.54
C TYR A 500 22.98 0.98 -1.40
N THR A 501 23.14 0.77 -2.71
CA THR A 501 23.40 1.86 -3.67
C THR A 501 22.39 1.80 -4.82
N PRO A 502 21.62 2.88 -5.10
CA PRO A 502 20.71 2.91 -6.24
C PRO A 502 21.43 2.63 -7.57
N ALA A 503 20.86 1.75 -8.38
CA ALA A 503 21.35 1.49 -9.71
C ALA A 503 20.87 2.61 -10.64
N GLN A 504 21.72 3.03 -11.57
CA GLN A 504 21.39 4.10 -12.51
C GLN A 504 21.21 3.52 -13.91
N ALA A 505 20.18 3.99 -14.61
CA ALA A 505 19.98 3.74 -16.03
C ALA A 505 20.14 5.05 -16.81
N GLU A 506 20.59 4.93 -18.06
CA GLU A 506 20.69 6.03 -19.01
C GLU A 506 19.89 5.74 -20.28
N GLY A 507 19.57 6.79 -21.02
CA GLY A 507 18.76 6.73 -22.24
C GLY A 507 17.28 7.10 -22.04
N PRO A 508 16.48 6.99 -23.11
CA PRO A 508 15.08 7.40 -23.14
C PRO A 508 14.18 6.67 -22.12
N ARG A 509 14.47 5.39 -21.83
CA ARG A 509 13.66 4.50 -20.97
C ARG A 509 14.22 4.32 -19.56
N ARG A 510 15.09 5.24 -19.10
CA ARG A 510 15.70 5.19 -17.76
C ARG A 510 14.70 5.16 -16.60
N ASN A 511 13.50 5.73 -16.80
CA ASN A 511 12.46 5.78 -15.78
C ASN A 511 11.58 4.51 -15.75
N ASN A 512 11.71 3.64 -16.76
CA ASN A 512 10.99 2.37 -16.87
C ASN A 512 11.74 1.22 -16.19
N VAL A 513 12.82 1.52 -15.45
CA VAL A 513 13.57 0.56 -14.66
C VAL A 513 13.87 1.16 -13.29
N ILE A 514 13.78 0.34 -12.26
CA ILE A 514 14.26 0.63 -10.92
C ILE A 514 15.18 -0.48 -10.47
N GLY A 515 16.23 -0.12 -9.74
CA GLY A 515 17.13 -1.13 -9.20
C GLY A 515 18.15 -0.58 -8.23
N PHE A 516 18.92 -1.48 -7.65
CA PHE A 516 19.94 -1.16 -6.67
C PHE A 516 20.97 -2.28 -6.57
N THR A 517 22.15 -1.92 -6.07
CA THR A 517 23.22 -2.83 -5.72
C THR A 517 23.21 -3.10 -4.22
N ARG A 518 23.32 -4.38 -3.85
CA ARG A 518 23.75 -4.84 -2.53
C ARG A 518 25.21 -5.27 -2.60
N ALA A 519 26.08 -4.77 -1.73
CA ALA A 519 27.51 -5.11 -1.78
C ALA A 519 28.13 -5.26 -0.38
N VAL A 520 28.99 -6.27 -0.20
CA VAL A 520 29.76 -6.50 1.02
C VAL A 520 31.12 -7.12 0.67
N GLY A 521 32.21 -6.48 1.08
CA GLY A 521 33.57 -6.87 0.66
C GLY A 521 33.68 -6.96 -0.87
N ASN A 522 34.10 -8.11 -1.38
CA ASN A 522 34.23 -8.35 -2.83
C ASN A 522 32.94 -8.85 -3.50
N LYS A 523 31.89 -9.16 -2.73
CA LYS A 523 30.61 -9.66 -3.23
C LYS A 523 29.68 -8.50 -3.57
N ALA A 524 28.95 -8.64 -4.67
CA ALA A 524 27.91 -7.69 -5.05
C ALA A 524 26.78 -8.38 -5.82
N ALA A 525 25.57 -7.86 -5.68
CA ALA A 525 24.43 -8.23 -6.49
C ALA A 525 23.67 -6.97 -6.95
N VAL A 526 23.23 -6.93 -8.21
CA VAL A 526 22.41 -5.84 -8.75
C VAL A 526 21.01 -6.38 -9.03
N ALA A 527 20.02 -5.87 -8.30
CA ALA A 527 18.61 -6.17 -8.54
C ALA A 527 18.02 -5.10 -9.47
N LEU A 528 17.34 -5.53 -10.54
CA LEU A 528 16.74 -4.67 -11.55
C LEU A 528 15.32 -5.14 -11.84
N ALA A 529 14.38 -4.21 -11.84
CA ALA A 529 12.97 -4.45 -12.12
C ALA A 529 12.44 -3.41 -13.09
N ALA A 530 11.78 -3.86 -14.16
CA ALA A 530 11.08 -2.99 -15.09
C ALA A 530 9.78 -2.45 -14.47
N ARG A 531 9.32 -1.29 -14.93
CA ARG A 531 8.05 -0.67 -14.52
C ARG A 531 7.51 0.18 -15.67
N PHE A 532 6.24 0.53 -15.57
CA PHE A 532 5.55 1.32 -16.57
C PHE A 532 5.55 0.65 -17.96
N PHE A 533 4.92 -0.52 -18.01
CA PHE A 533 4.94 -1.40 -19.18
C PHE A 533 4.10 -0.86 -20.34
N MET A 534 3.10 -0.01 -20.08
CA MET A 534 2.34 0.64 -21.14
C MET A 534 3.19 1.67 -21.88
N ASP A 535 4.05 2.38 -21.14
CA ASP A 535 5.00 3.33 -21.73
C ASP A 535 6.14 2.62 -22.49
N LEU A 536 6.58 1.43 -22.04
CA LEU A 536 7.60 0.63 -22.73
C LEU A 536 7.18 0.13 -24.12
N SER A 537 5.89 0.25 -24.50
CA SER A 537 5.38 -0.18 -25.81
C SER A 537 5.67 -1.66 -26.06
N LEU A 538 4.90 -2.52 -25.40
CA LEU A 538 4.93 -3.97 -25.61
C LEU A 538 4.50 -4.30 -27.05
N ASN A 539 4.96 -5.44 -27.58
CA ASN A 539 4.47 -5.92 -28.87
C ASN A 539 3.02 -6.43 -28.76
N GLU A 540 2.44 -6.84 -29.90
CA GLU A 540 1.08 -7.40 -29.99
C GLU A 540 0.82 -8.63 -29.10
N ASN A 541 1.88 -9.32 -28.67
CA ASN A 541 1.82 -10.46 -27.75
C ASN A 541 2.07 -10.06 -26.29
N ASN A 542 2.03 -8.76 -25.96
CA ASN A 542 2.34 -8.21 -24.64
C ASN A 542 3.75 -8.58 -24.12
N GLN A 543 4.72 -8.70 -25.02
CA GLN A 543 6.11 -9.01 -24.68
C GLN A 543 6.99 -7.76 -24.78
N ILE A 544 8.00 -7.69 -23.90
CA ILE A 544 9.06 -6.69 -23.97
C ILE A 544 10.01 -7.08 -25.10
N THR A 545 10.23 -6.17 -26.03
CA THR A 545 11.17 -6.37 -27.15
C THR A 545 12.45 -5.56 -26.92
N PRO A 546 13.55 -5.86 -27.63
CA PRO A 546 14.74 -5.01 -27.60
C PRO A 546 14.43 -3.54 -27.93
N GLU A 547 13.51 -3.30 -28.87
CA GLU A 547 13.09 -1.98 -29.34
C GLU A 547 12.35 -1.19 -28.25
N SER A 548 11.62 -1.87 -27.35
CA SER A 548 10.94 -1.27 -26.20
C SER A 548 11.87 -0.41 -25.35
N TRP A 549 13.15 -0.78 -25.26
CA TRP A 549 14.17 -0.10 -24.44
C TRP A 549 14.85 1.09 -25.12
N GLN A 550 14.69 1.27 -26.44
CA GLN A 550 15.24 2.40 -27.21
C GLN A 550 16.72 2.70 -26.90
N GLY A 551 17.56 1.66 -26.88
CA GLY A 551 19.00 1.79 -26.61
C GLY A 551 19.38 2.11 -25.15
N SER A 552 18.42 2.15 -24.23
CA SER A 552 18.67 2.45 -22.81
C SER A 552 19.52 1.37 -22.16
N SER A 553 20.38 1.79 -21.23
CA SER A 553 21.41 0.92 -20.65
C SER A 553 21.52 1.11 -19.14
N LEU A 554 21.86 0.03 -18.44
CA LEU A 554 22.32 0.06 -17.05
C LEU A 554 23.72 0.67 -16.99
N VAL A 555 23.95 1.58 -16.04
CA VAL A 555 25.26 2.19 -15.79
C VAL A 555 25.90 1.56 -14.55
N LEU A 556 27.11 1.05 -14.72
CA LEU A 556 27.94 0.48 -13.67
C LEU A 556 29.21 1.31 -13.51
N ARG A 557 29.68 1.48 -12.27
CA ARG A 557 30.84 2.31 -11.92
C ARG A 557 31.79 1.60 -10.97
N GLY A 558 33.05 2.04 -10.96
CA GLY A 558 34.07 1.55 -10.05
C GLY A 558 34.30 0.04 -10.21
N PRO A 559 34.40 -0.73 -9.10
CA PRO A 559 34.63 -2.17 -9.16
C PRO A 559 33.56 -2.99 -9.89
N LEU A 560 32.37 -2.42 -10.14
CA LEU A 560 31.31 -3.09 -10.90
C LEU A 560 31.47 -2.92 -12.41
N ALA A 561 32.24 -1.92 -12.86
CA ALA A 561 32.41 -1.64 -14.28
C ALA A 561 33.30 -2.69 -14.98
N SER A 562 34.22 -3.31 -14.25
CA SER A 562 35.12 -4.37 -14.74
C SER A 562 34.66 -5.78 -14.38
N ALA A 563 33.55 -5.91 -13.66
CA ALA A 563 33.06 -7.18 -13.13
C ALA A 563 32.34 -8.02 -14.19
N GLN A 564 32.29 -9.33 -13.97
CA GLN A 564 31.37 -10.21 -14.70
C GLN A 564 30.13 -10.47 -13.85
N PHE A 565 28.96 -10.47 -14.48
CA PHE A 565 27.71 -10.76 -13.81
C PHE A 565 27.06 -12.03 -14.35
N ARG A 566 26.45 -12.82 -13.47
CA ARG A 566 25.56 -13.92 -13.81
C ARG A 566 24.16 -13.60 -13.30
N ASP A 567 23.16 -13.72 -14.17
CA ASP A 567 21.77 -13.61 -13.74
C ASP A 567 21.35 -14.88 -13.00
N VAL A 568 20.89 -14.71 -11.76
CA VAL A 568 20.47 -15.78 -10.85
C VAL A 568 19.27 -16.55 -11.41
N PHE A 569 18.44 -15.90 -12.23
CA PHE A 569 17.30 -16.56 -12.87
C PHE A 569 17.77 -17.31 -14.11
N THR A 570 18.23 -16.61 -15.14
CA THR A 570 18.46 -17.25 -16.44
C THR A 570 19.81 -17.95 -16.58
N GLY A 571 20.74 -17.76 -15.63
CA GLY A 571 22.12 -18.25 -15.74
C GLY A 571 22.98 -17.52 -16.78
N ARG A 572 22.39 -16.57 -17.53
CA ARG A 572 23.07 -15.77 -18.55
C ARG A 572 24.15 -14.92 -17.92
N VAL A 573 25.23 -14.74 -18.68
CA VAL A 573 26.40 -14.01 -18.24
C VAL A 573 26.51 -12.69 -18.99
N PHE A 574 26.72 -11.61 -18.25
CA PHE A 574 26.85 -10.26 -18.79
C PHE A 574 28.24 -9.71 -18.47
N ARG A 575 28.88 -9.14 -19.49
CA ARG A 575 30.13 -8.40 -19.35
C ARG A 575 29.84 -6.95 -19.70
N PRO A 576 29.89 -6.03 -18.72
CA PRO A 576 29.75 -4.60 -18.98
C PRO A 576 30.77 -4.15 -20.02
N LYS A 577 30.38 -3.22 -20.88
CA LYS A 577 31.26 -2.61 -21.88
C LYS A 577 31.52 -1.16 -21.53
N GLY A 578 32.78 -0.75 -21.48
CA GLY A 578 33.18 0.63 -21.21
C GLY A 578 34.65 0.76 -20.81
N SER A 579 35.06 1.98 -20.48
CA SER A 579 36.43 2.34 -20.10
C SER A 579 36.41 3.40 -18.99
N GLY A 580 37.56 3.64 -18.35
CA GLY A 580 37.70 4.71 -17.34
C GLY A 580 36.83 4.52 -16.09
N GLY A 581 36.64 3.27 -15.62
CA GLY A 581 35.87 2.99 -14.41
C GLY A 581 34.34 3.14 -14.55
N ARG A 582 33.85 3.29 -15.78
CA ARG A 582 32.42 3.31 -16.14
C ARG A 582 32.17 2.28 -17.24
N ALA A 583 31.12 1.49 -17.08
CA ALA A 583 30.68 0.55 -18.11
C ALA A 583 29.16 0.42 -18.14
N THR A 584 28.62 -0.10 -19.24
CA THR A 584 27.18 -0.25 -19.43
C THR A 584 26.79 -1.64 -19.88
N ILE A 585 25.55 -2.02 -19.57
CA ILE A 585 24.89 -3.22 -20.09
C ILE A 585 23.55 -2.78 -20.70
N PRO A 586 23.24 -3.10 -21.97
CA PRO A 586 21.96 -2.77 -22.57
C PRO A 586 20.78 -3.38 -21.82
N LEU A 587 19.76 -2.58 -21.48
CA LEU A 587 18.57 -3.06 -20.77
C LEU A 587 17.79 -4.09 -21.61
N ALA A 588 17.76 -3.91 -22.93
CA ALA A 588 17.24 -4.89 -23.88
C ALA A 588 17.87 -6.29 -23.74
N SER A 589 19.16 -6.36 -23.39
CA SER A 589 19.84 -7.64 -23.18
C SER A 589 19.49 -8.24 -21.83
N ILE A 590 19.42 -7.42 -20.78
CA ILE A 590 19.08 -7.83 -19.41
C ILE A 590 17.64 -8.37 -19.37
N PHE A 591 16.67 -7.57 -19.83
CA PHE A 591 15.25 -7.88 -19.77
C PHE A 591 14.73 -8.66 -20.99
N ARG A 592 15.61 -9.37 -21.71
CA ARG A 592 15.24 -10.15 -22.90
C ARG A 592 14.22 -11.25 -22.59
N VAL A 593 14.27 -11.83 -21.39
CA VAL A 593 13.44 -12.99 -21.00
C VAL A 593 12.43 -12.60 -19.93
N LEU A 594 12.87 -11.88 -18.90
CA LEU A 594 12.04 -11.49 -17.76
C LEU A 594 11.99 -9.97 -17.62
N PRO A 595 10.92 -9.41 -17.03
CA PRO A 595 10.86 -8.01 -16.63
C PRO A 595 11.74 -7.70 -15.40
N VAL A 596 12.47 -8.70 -14.89
CA VAL A 596 13.29 -8.62 -13.68
C VAL A 596 14.63 -9.33 -13.89
N ALA A 597 15.68 -8.87 -13.22
CA ALA A 597 16.98 -9.51 -13.21
C ALA A 597 17.66 -9.38 -11.84
N LEU A 598 18.35 -10.43 -11.43
CA LEU A 598 19.18 -10.42 -10.23
C LEU A 598 20.60 -10.84 -10.62
N LEU A 599 21.47 -9.85 -10.80
CA LEU A 599 22.81 -10.03 -11.35
C LEU A 599 23.82 -10.20 -10.23
N GLU A 600 24.29 -11.42 -10.00
CA GLU A 600 25.38 -11.75 -9.07
C GLU A 600 26.73 -11.44 -9.71
N LYS A 601 27.59 -10.71 -9.01
CA LYS A 601 29.00 -10.53 -9.41
C LYS A 601 29.75 -11.85 -9.22
N THR A 602 30.34 -12.39 -10.30
CA THR A 602 31.07 -13.66 -10.27
C THR A 602 32.58 -13.51 -10.33
N THR A 603 33.09 -12.46 -10.98
CA THR A 603 34.52 -12.12 -11.07
C THR A 603 34.72 -10.62 -11.05
#